data_AF-A0A0B0P7E5-F1
#
_entry.id   AF-A0A0B0P7E5-F1
#
_cell.length_a   1.000
_cell.length_b   1.000
_cell.length_c   1.000
_cell.angle_alpha   90.00
_cell.angle_beta   90.00
_cell.angle_gamma   90.00
#
_symmetry.space_group_name_H-M   'P 1'
#
loop_
_entity.id
_entity.type
_entity.pdbx_description
1 polymer ?
#
loop_
_entity_poly.entity_id
_entity_poly.type
_entity_poly.pdbx_seq_one_letter_code
_entity_poly.pdbx_strand_id
1 'polypeptide(L)'
;MDLPRPCYYGTVGFNSTLREGNVTHHEYIQVGKGRDVGLNQISMFEAKIANGNGEQTLSRDIYRLGHRFDFFRMLSCYFTTVGFYFSTLVTVLTVYVFLYGRLYLVLSGLEQGLSREPAIRDNKPLQVALASQSFVQIGFLMALPMLMEIGLERGFRTALSEFILMQLQLAPVFFTFSLGTKTHYYGRTLLHGGAKYRPTGRGFVVFHAKFAENYRLYSRSHFVKGIEMMILLIVYQIFGHTYRSTVAYVLITASLWFMVGTWLFAPFLFNPSGFEWQKIVDDWTDWNKWINNRGGIGVPSEKSWESWWEEEQEHLQYSGKRGIIAEILLALRFFIYQYGLVYHLHVYGASWLVIVLILFVMKIAQALRPVVKKAGFWGSVRTLARGYEIVMGLLLFTPVAFLAWFPFVSEFQTRMLFNQAFSRGLQISRILGGHRKDRTSRHKE
;
A
#
# COMPACT_ATOMS: atom_id res chain seq x y z
N MET A 1 7.22 35.68 -16.89
CA MET A 1 7.21 35.19 -15.49
C MET A 1 6.71 33.77 -15.51
N ASP A 2 7.66 32.85 -15.56
CA ASP A 2 7.46 31.41 -15.67
C ASP A 2 6.95 30.83 -14.35
N LEU A 3 5.83 30.10 -14.41
CA LEU A 3 5.40 29.19 -13.36
C LEU A 3 5.21 27.80 -13.99
N PRO A 4 6.05 26.81 -13.64
CA PRO A 4 5.82 25.43 -14.03
C PRO A 4 4.83 24.85 -13.03
N ARG A 5 3.67 24.33 -13.46
CA ARG A 5 2.91 23.35 -12.65
C ARG A 5 1.77 22.65 -13.40
N PRO A 6 1.87 21.32 -13.64
CA PRO A 6 0.79 20.52 -14.19
C PRO A 6 -0.16 20.02 -13.07
N CYS A 7 -0.99 20.92 -12.53
CA CYS A 7 -2.09 20.60 -11.59
C CYS A 7 -3.48 21.00 -12.12
N TYR A 8 -3.57 21.40 -13.39
CA TYR A 8 -4.68 22.20 -13.92
C TYR A 8 -6.05 21.52 -14.03
N TYR A 9 -6.19 20.19 -14.01
CA TYR A 9 -7.50 19.59 -14.32
C TYR A 9 -8.48 19.54 -13.13
N GLY A 10 -8.02 19.44 -11.89
CA GLY A 10 -8.91 19.41 -10.72
C GLY A 10 -9.33 20.80 -10.21
N THR A 11 -8.40 21.75 -10.22
CA THR A 11 -8.61 23.11 -9.70
C THR A 11 -9.45 23.98 -10.64
N VAL A 12 -9.45 23.71 -11.95
CA VAL A 12 -10.33 24.42 -12.90
C VAL A 12 -11.80 24.09 -12.64
N GLY A 13 -12.12 22.84 -12.31
CA GLY A 13 -13.48 22.43 -11.94
C GLY A 13 -13.98 23.17 -10.69
N PHE A 14 -13.18 23.20 -9.61
CA PHE A 14 -13.54 23.92 -8.40
C PHE A 14 -13.74 25.42 -8.64
N ASN A 15 -12.86 26.04 -9.43
CA ASN A 15 -13.00 27.45 -9.77
C ASN A 15 -14.24 27.74 -10.62
N SER A 16 -14.62 26.83 -11.52
CA SER A 16 -15.88 26.94 -12.27
C SER A 16 -17.07 26.89 -11.32
N THR A 17 -17.16 25.88 -10.45
CA THR A 17 -18.25 25.74 -9.48
C THR A 17 -18.31 26.91 -8.50
N LEU A 18 -17.15 27.42 -8.03
CA LEU A 18 -17.06 28.61 -7.17
C LEU A 18 -17.51 29.90 -7.87
N ARG A 19 -17.52 29.92 -9.20
CA ARG A 19 -18.03 31.05 -10.01
C ARG A 19 -19.44 30.77 -10.55
N GLU A 20 -20.14 29.81 -9.96
CA GLU A 20 -21.50 29.39 -10.38
C GLU A 20 -21.55 28.86 -11.82
N GLY A 21 -20.39 28.50 -12.37
CA GLY A 21 -20.29 27.82 -13.66
C GLY A 21 -20.79 26.38 -13.54
N ASN A 22 -21.66 25.98 -14.46
CA ASN A 22 -22.16 24.62 -14.55
C ASN A 22 -21.27 23.79 -15.49
N VAL A 23 -20.92 22.57 -15.07
CA VAL A 23 -20.22 21.60 -15.91
C VAL A 23 -21.21 20.49 -16.22
N THR A 24 -21.66 20.44 -17.47
CA THR A 24 -22.56 19.38 -17.93
C THR A 24 -21.78 18.07 -18.00
N HIS A 25 -22.06 17.15 -17.06
CA HIS A 25 -21.58 15.78 -17.16
C HIS A 25 -22.51 15.00 -18.09
N HIS A 26 -22.06 14.71 -19.30
CA HIS A 26 -22.74 13.76 -20.17
C HIS A 26 -22.31 12.36 -19.74
N GLU A 27 -23.20 11.71 -18.99
CA GLU A 27 -22.99 10.35 -18.54
C GLU A 27 -23.10 9.42 -19.75
N TYR A 28 -21.98 8.81 -20.12
CA TYR A 28 -21.99 7.74 -21.10
C TYR A 28 -22.09 6.43 -20.33
N ILE A 29 -23.12 5.61 -20.63
CA ILE A 29 -23.31 4.28 -20.03
C ILE A 29 -22.03 3.44 -20.12
N GLN A 30 -21.26 3.58 -21.21
CA GLN A 30 -19.93 3.01 -21.34
C GLN A 30 -19.13 3.73 -22.43
N VAL A 31 -18.05 4.45 -22.06
CA VAL A 31 -16.99 4.84 -23.00
C VAL A 31 -15.67 4.34 -22.42
N GLY A 32 -15.36 3.09 -22.74
CA GLY A 32 -14.10 2.48 -22.37
C GLY A 32 -13.06 2.74 -23.45
N LYS A 33 -11.99 3.46 -23.13
CA LYS A 33 -10.73 3.27 -23.87
C LYS A 33 -10.15 1.95 -23.36
N GLY A 34 -10.73 0.84 -23.82
CA GLY A 34 -10.35 -0.52 -23.43
C GLY A 34 -8.86 -0.69 -23.59
N ARG A 35 -8.16 -0.83 -22.47
CA ARG A 35 -6.74 -1.08 -22.41
C ARG A 35 -6.54 -2.07 -21.30
N ASP A 36 -5.89 -3.17 -21.62
CA ASP A 36 -5.32 -4.01 -20.59
C ASP A 36 -4.35 -3.12 -19.80
N VAL A 37 -4.50 -3.09 -18.47
CA VAL A 37 -3.57 -2.40 -17.57
C VAL A 37 -3.03 -3.35 -16.50
N GLY A 38 -1.71 -3.35 -16.33
CA GLY A 38 -1.02 -4.13 -15.31
C GLY A 38 -0.97 -3.38 -13.97
N LEU A 39 -0.57 -4.09 -12.90
CA LEU A 39 -0.49 -3.49 -11.56
C LEU A 39 0.33 -2.20 -11.52
N ASN A 40 1.48 -2.16 -12.20
CA ASN A 40 2.35 -0.97 -12.23
C ASN A 40 1.66 0.26 -12.86
N GLN A 41 0.92 0.05 -13.95
CA GLN A 41 0.17 1.13 -14.60
C GLN A 41 -0.95 1.65 -13.70
N ILE A 42 -1.69 0.74 -13.07
CA ILE A 42 -2.79 1.11 -12.17
C ILE A 42 -2.25 1.82 -10.94
N SER A 43 -1.19 1.30 -10.30
CA SER A 43 -0.59 1.94 -9.12
C SER A 43 -0.02 3.31 -9.44
N MET A 44 0.61 3.51 -10.60
CA MET A 44 1.05 4.85 -11.04
C MET A 44 -0.13 5.81 -11.26
N PHE A 45 -1.25 5.32 -11.77
CA PHE A 45 -2.47 6.11 -11.91
C PHE A 45 -3.05 6.49 -10.55
N GLU A 46 -3.14 5.55 -9.62
CA GLU A 46 -3.60 5.82 -8.26
C GLU A 46 -2.68 6.77 -7.50
N ALA A 47 -1.37 6.62 -7.65
CA ALA A 47 -0.37 7.54 -7.12
C ALA A 47 -0.60 8.97 -7.63
N LYS A 48 -0.91 9.12 -8.92
CA LYS A 48 -1.20 10.41 -9.55
C LYS A 48 -2.46 11.04 -8.95
N ILE A 49 -3.54 10.27 -8.78
CA ILE A 49 -4.78 10.79 -8.17
C ILE A 49 -4.56 11.15 -6.69
N ALA A 50 -3.85 10.30 -5.95
CA ALA A 50 -3.54 10.53 -4.54
C ALA A 50 -2.71 11.80 -4.33
N ASN A 51 -1.68 12.03 -5.16
CA ASN A 51 -0.92 13.28 -5.16
C ASN A 51 -1.81 14.49 -5.48
N GLY A 52 -2.67 14.37 -6.49
CA GLY A 52 -3.62 15.43 -6.85
C GLY A 52 -4.54 15.81 -5.69
N ASN A 53 -5.11 14.82 -4.99
CA ASN A 53 -5.96 15.06 -3.82
C ASN A 53 -5.16 15.60 -2.62
N GLY A 54 -3.89 15.23 -2.48
CA GLY A 54 -3.00 15.82 -1.47
C GLY A 54 -2.81 17.32 -1.68
N GLU A 55 -2.53 17.76 -2.92
CA GLU A 55 -2.44 19.19 -3.25
C GLU A 55 -3.80 19.90 -3.10
N GLN A 56 -4.91 19.24 -3.43
CA GLN A 56 -6.25 19.80 -3.20
C GLN A 56 -6.53 20.01 -1.70
N THR A 57 -6.09 19.09 -0.84
CA THR A 57 -6.20 19.23 0.62
C THR A 57 -5.45 20.46 1.13
N LEU A 58 -4.30 20.76 0.54
CA LEU A 58 -3.49 21.94 0.85
C LEU A 58 -4.02 23.23 0.20
N SER A 59 -4.92 23.12 -0.76
CA SER A 59 -5.50 24.27 -1.48
C SER A 59 -6.58 24.99 -0.67
N ARG A 60 -6.68 26.30 -0.89
CA ARG A 60 -7.79 27.13 -0.38
C ARG A 60 -9.11 26.86 -1.08
N ASP A 61 -9.09 26.17 -2.22
CA ASP A 61 -10.28 25.93 -3.04
C ASP A 61 -11.25 24.98 -2.33
N ILE A 62 -10.75 23.90 -1.71
CA ILE A 62 -11.57 22.97 -0.92
C ILE A 62 -12.20 23.70 0.28
N TYR A 63 -11.44 24.56 0.96
CA TYR A 63 -11.96 25.38 2.05
C TYR A 63 -13.11 26.28 1.59
N ARG A 64 -12.95 26.98 0.46
CA ARG A 64 -14.00 27.85 -0.12
C ARG A 64 -15.22 27.06 -0.56
N LEU A 65 -15.01 25.90 -1.18
CA LEU A 65 -16.07 25.02 -1.66
C LEU A 65 -16.89 24.49 -0.49
N GLY A 66 -16.23 24.07 0.59
CA GLY A 66 -16.89 23.58 1.81
C GLY A 66 -17.82 24.60 2.47
N HIS A 67 -17.53 25.90 2.37
CA HIS A 67 -18.42 26.95 2.89
C HIS A 67 -19.69 27.18 2.04
N ARG A 68 -19.71 26.68 0.81
CA ARG A 68 -20.83 26.85 -0.13
C ARG A 68 -21.64 25.57 -0.36
N PHE A 69 -21.11 24.43 0.06
CA PHE A 69 -21.80 23.15 -0.08
C PHE A 69 -22.81 22.94 1.03
N ASP A 70 -23.99 22.44 0.64
CA ASP A 70 -24.93 21.86 1.57
C ASP A 70 -24.39 20.52 2.11
N PHE A 71 -25.08 19.94 3.10
CA PHE A 71 -24.65 18.71 3.75
C PHE A 71 -24.42 17.55 2.75
N PHE A 72 -25.32 17.37 1.78
CA PHE A 72 -25.25 16.24 0.85
C PHE A 72 -24.12 16.41 -0.18
N ARG A 73 -23.90 17.62 -0.70
CA ARG A 73 -22.77 17.92 -1.59
C ARG A 73 -21.45 17.81 -0.84
N MET A 74 -21.41 18.23 0.42
CA MET A 74 -20.22 18.06 1.25
C MET A 74 -19.93 16.58 1.53
N LEU A 75 -20.96 15.76 1.79
CA LEU A 75 -20.83 14.32 1.97
C LEU A 75 -20.33 13.64 0.68
N SER A 76 -20.91 13.98 -0.47
CA SER A 76 -20.46 13.50 -1.78
C SER A 76 -19.00 13.89 -2.05
N CYS A 77 -18.64 15.16 -1.81
CA CYS A 77 -17.27 15.64 -1.93
C CYS A 77 -16.31 14.87 -1.01
N TYR A 78 -16.73 14.57 0.23
CA TYR A 78 -15.93 13.81 1.18
C TYR A 78 -15.60 12.41 0.65
N PHE A 79 -16.61 11.66 0.18
CA PHE A 79 -16.42 10.29 -0.29
C PHE A 79 -15.75 10.18 -1.66
N THR A 80 -15.82 11.20 -2.51
CA THR A 80 -15.28 11.14 -3.88
C THR A 80 -13.91 11.81 -4.03
N THR A 81 -13.53 12.71 -3.12
CA THR A 81 -12.29 13.50 -3.22
C THR A 81 -11.42 13.36 -1.96
N VAL A 82 -11.07 14.46 -1.31
CA VAL A 82 -10.09 14.57 -0.22
C VAL A 82 -10.43 13.69 0.98
N GLY A 83 -11.71 13.60 1.37
CA GLY A 83 -12.14 12.85 2.56
C GLY A 83 -11.83 11.36 2.50
N PHE A 84 -11.98 10.75 1.31
CA PHE A 84 -11.63 9.35 1.07
C PHE A 84 -10.14 9.06 1.25
N TYR A 85 -9.27 9.91 0.68
CA TYR A 85 -7.81 9.76 0.82
C TYR A 85 -7.34 10.06 2.25
N PHE A 86 -7.96 11.04 2.91
CA PHE A 86 -7.70 11.33 4.32
C PHE A 86 -8.08 10.15 5.22
N SER A 87 -9.28 9.58 5.02
CA SER A 87 -9.74 8.40 5.78
C SER A 87 -8.82 7.20 5.55
N THR A 88 -8.40 6.99 4.30
CA THR A 88 -7.41 5.95 3.92
C THR A 88 -6.09 6.14 4.68
N LEU A 89 -5.58 7.37 4.73
CA LEU A 89 -4.35 7.70 5.46
C LEU A 89 -4.50 7.41 6.96
N VAL A 90 -5.59 7.85 7.58
CA VAL A 90 -5.87 7.63 9.00
C VAL A 90 -5.98 6.14 9.32
N THR A 91 -6.61 5.35 8.45
CA THR A 91 -6.71 3.89 8.62
C THR A 91 -5.33 3.24 8.69
N VAL A 92 -4.43 3.56 7.75
CA VAL A 92 -3.06 3.01 7.77
C VAL A 92 -2.27 3.53 8.96
N LEU A 93 -2.39 4.81 9.32
CA LEU A 93 -1.74 5.35 10.52
C LEU A 93 -2.22 4.64 11.79
N THR A 94 -3.51 4.30 11.87
CA THR A 94 -4.07 3.56 13.01
C THR A 94 -3.45 2.17 13.11
N VAL A 95 -3.20 1.49 11.99
CA VAL A 95 -2.47 0.20 11.99
C VAL A 95 -1.06 0.36 12.57
N TYR A 96 -0.34 1.42 12.17
CA TYR A 96 0.98 1.72 12.73
C TYR A 96 0.93 2.01 14.24
N VAL A 97 0.05 2.91 14.66
CA VAL A 97 -0.14 3.24 16.09
C VAL A 97 -0.52 2.00 16.88
N PHE A 98 -1.37 1.15 16.34
CA PHE A 98 -1.76 -0.12 16.96
C PHE A 98 -0.56 -1.04 17.14
N LEU A 99 0.23 -1.30 16.09
CA LEU A 99 1.38 -2.20 16.15
C LEU A 99 2.48 -1.68 17.07
N TYR A 100 2.83 -0.40 16.98
CA TYR A 100 3.84 0.21 17.85
C TYR A 100 3.36 0.32 19.30
N GLY A 101 2.09 0.65 19.52
CA GLY A 101 1.48 0.65 20.85
C GLY A 101 1.50 -0.74 21.47
N ARG A 102 1.17 -1.78 20.69
CA ARG A 102 1.25 -3.18 21.13
C ARG A 102 2.67 -3.59 21.48
N LEU A 103 3.64 -3.26 20.63
CA LEU A 103 5.05 -3.50 20.88
C LEU A 103 5.48 -2.88 22.22
N TYR A 104 5.12 -1.62 22.45
CA TYR A 104 5.44 -0.92 23.68
C TYR A 104 4.83 -1.60 24.91
N LEU A 105 3.55 -2.01 24.84
CA LEU A 105 2.87 -2.70 25.95
C LEU A 105 3.54 -4.04 26.30
N VAL A 106 3.91 -4.83 25.29
CA VAL A 106 4.59 -6.12 25.48
C VAL A 106 5.98 -5.92 26.08
N LEU A 107 6.79 -5.04 25.50
CA LEU A 107 8.20 -4.89 25.88
C LEU A 107 8.41 -4.09 27.17
N SER A 108 7.44 -3.30 27.61
CA SER A 108 7.50 -2.59 28.90
C SER A 108 7.07 -3.48 30.08
N GLY A 109 6.55 -4.68 29.82
CA GLY A 109 5.91 -5.51 30.83
C GLY A 109 4.56 -4.98 31.33
N LEU A 110 4.09 -3.83 30.82
CA LEU A 110 2.77 -3.28 31.16
C LEU A 110 1.65 -4.25 30.79
N GLU A 111 1.81 -4.98 29.67
CA GLU A 111 0.88 -6.03 29.27
C GLU A 111 0.77 -7.14 30.34
N GLN A 112 1.88 -7.52 30.96
CA GLN A 112 1.88 -8.49 32.06
C GLN A 112 1.21 -7.93 33.32
N GLY A 113 1.40 -6.64 33.61
CA GLY A 113 0.71 -5.94 34.70
C GLY A 113 -0.80 -5.85 34.49
N LEU A 114 -1.24 -5.42 33.31
CA LEU A 114 -2.64 -5.36 32.90
C LEU A 114 -3.31 -6.74 32.90
N SER A 115 -2.56 -7.80 32.59
CA SER A 115 -3.06 -9.18 32.60
C SER A 115 -3.33 -9.72 34.00
N ARG A 116 -2.72 -9.12 35.04
CA ARG A 116 -2.98 -9.48 36.44
C ARG A 116 -4.26 -8.86 36.98
N GLU A 117 -4.79 -7.83 36.31
CA GLU A 117 -5.99 -7.12 36.75
C GLU A 117 -7.26 -7.75 36.12
N PRO A 118 -8.14 -8.36 36.94
CA PRO A 118 -9.30 -9.11 36.42
C PRO A 118 -10.25 -8.24 35.58
N ALA A 119 -10.41 -6.97 35.94
CA ALA A 119 -11.29 -6.01 35.25
C ALA A 119 -10.90 -5.78 33.78
N ILE A 120 -9.62 -5.97 33.43
CA ILE A 120 -9.10 -5.76 32.08
C ILE A 120 -8.99 -7.09 31.33
N ARG A 121 -8.56 -8.15 32.02
CA ARG A 121 -8.46 -9.51 31.46
C ARG A 121 -9.82 -10.03 30.98
N ASP A 122 -10.85 -9.88 31.80
CA ASP A 122 -12.18 -10.45 31.54
C ASP A 122 -13.15 -9.47 30.84
N ASN A 123 -12.63 -8.36 30.30
CA ASN A 123 -13.42 -7.37 29.57
C ASN A 123 -13.83 -7.92 28.19
N LYS A 124 -14.87 -8.76 28.19
CA LYS A 124 -15.48 -9.31 26.98
C LYS A 124 -15.88 -8.22 25.96
N PRO A 125 -16.51 -7.09 26.36
CA PRO A 125 -16.82 -6.01 25.43
C PRO A 125 -15.60 -5.49 24.65
N LEU A 126 -14.48 -5.27 25.33
CA LEU A 126 -13.23 -4.82 24.69
C LEU A 126 -12.67 -5.85 23.71
N GLN A 127 -12.72 -7.14 24.07
CA GLN A 127 -12.28 -8.22 23.18
C GLN A 127 -13.16 -8.32 21.93
N VAL A 128 -14.49 -8.22 22.09
CA VAL A 128 -15.46 -8.25 20.99
C VAL A 128 -15.33 -7.03 20.09
N ALA A 129 -15.15 -5.83 20.65
CA ALA A 129 -14.95 -4.61 19.87
C ALA A 129 -13.71 -4.70 18.97
N LEU A 130 -12.59 -5.21 19.51
CA LEU A 130 -11.36 -5.35 18.74
C LEU A 130 -11.43 -6.49 17.70
N ALA A 131 -12.06 -7.62 18.04
CA ALA A 131 -12.24 -8.73 17.10
C ALA A 131 -13.21 -8.37 15.96
N SER A 132 -14.31 -7.67 16.27
CA SER A 132 -15.28 -7.21 15.27
C SER A 132 -14.65 -6.20 14.31
N GLN A 133 -13.82 -5.27 14.81
CA GLN A 133 -13.10 -4.32 13.95
C GLN A 133 -12.23 -5.04 12.90
N SER A 134 -11.44 -6.03 13.31
CA SER A 134 -10.54 -6.77 12.40
C SER A 134 -11.27 -7.63 11.38
N PHE A 135 -12.41 -8.23 11.73
CA PHE A 135 -13.21 -9.07 10.82
C PHE A 135 -14.02 -8.22 9.82
N VAL A 136 -14.57 -7.09 10.27
CA VAL A 136 -15.59 -6.34 9.53
C VAL A 136 -14.97 -5.29 8.58
N GLN A 137 -13.82 -4.68 8.93
CA GLN A 137 -13.27 -3.54 8.17
C GLN A 137 -12.37 -3.88 6.97
N ILE A 138 -11.63 -5.00 6.95
CA ILE A 138 -10.52 -5.18 5.97
C ILE A 138 -10.99 -5.70 4.59
N GLY A 139 -12.27 -6.00 4.40
CA GLY A 139 -12.76 -6.29 3.05
C GLY A 139 -14.26 -6.44 2.89
N PHE A 140 -14.97 -6.92 3.91
CA PHE A 140 -16.40 -7.23 3.76
C PHE A 140 -17.27 -5.98 3.63
N LEU A 141 -17.17 -5.01 4.56
CA LEU A 141 -17.98 -3.78 4.47
C LEU A 141 -17.61 -2.89 3.29
N MET A 142 -16.35 -2.89 2.86
CA MET A 142 -15.95 -2.13 1.66
C MET A 142 -16.48 -2.77 0.37
N ALA A 143 -16.69 -4.09 0.35
CA ALA A 143 -17.29 -4.78 -0.78
C ALA A 143 -18.83 -4.69 -0.79
N LEU A 144 -19.48 -4.44 0.35
CA LEU A 144 -20.94 -4.37 0.44
C LEU A 144 -21.57 -3.33 -0.50
N PRO A 145 -21.10 -2.07 -0.60
CA PRO A 145 -21.67 -1.11 -1.55
C PRO A 145 -21.71 -1.64 -2.98
N MET A 146 -20.61 -2.27 -3.42
CA MET A 146 -20.51 -2.87 -4.74
C MET A 146 -21.46 -4.07 -4.90
N LEU A 147 -21.60 -4.92 -3.88
CA LEU A 147 -22.55 -6.03 -3.91
C LEU A 147 -24.00 -5.57 -3.97
N MET A 148 -24.32 -4.48 -3.28
CA MET A 148 -25.64 -3.87 -3.32
C MET A 148 -25.91 -3.26 -4.70
N GLU A 149 -24.95 -2.53 -5.26
CA GLU A 149 -25.04 -1.94 -6.61
C GLU A 149 -25.29 -3.02 -7.67
N ILE A 150 -24.42 -4.05 -7.74
CA ILE A 150 -24.59 -5.18 -8.67
C ILE A 150 -25.88 -5.95 -8.37
N GLY A 151 -26.25 -6.08 -7.10
CA GLY A 151 -27.47 -6.76 -6.67
C GLY A 151 -28.73 -6.06 -7.16
N LEU A 152 -28.74 -4.73 -7.14
CA LEU A 152 -29.85 -3.89 -7.61
C LEU A 152 -29.89 -3.84 -9.14
N GLU A 153 -28.75 -3.75 -9.82
CA GLU A 153 -28.68 -3.63 -11.28
C GLU A 153 -28.88 -4.96 -12.01
N ARG A 154 -28.30 -6.05 -11.48
CA ARG A 154 -28.14 -7.35 -12.19
C ARG A 154 -28.66 -8.55 -11.41
N GLY A 155 -29.25 -8.31 -10.23
CA GLY A 155 -29.83 -9.33 -9.36
C GLY A 155 -28.85 -9.97 -8.38
N PHE A 156 -29.37 -10.39 -7.21
CA PHE A 156 -28.56 -10.87 -6.09
C PHE A 156 -27.74 -12.15 -6.36
N ARG A 157 -28.25 -13.07 -7.19
CA ARG A 157 -27.51 -14.29 -7.59
C ARG A 157 -26.26 -13.92 -8.41
N THR A 158 -26.39 -12.93 -9.29
CA THR A 158 -25.28 -12.41 -10.10
C THR A 158 -24.29 -11.66 -9.19
N ALA A 159 -24.77 -10.84 -8.25
CA ALA A 159 -23.91 -10.17 -7.29
C ALA A 159 -23.08 -11.16 -6.46
N LEU A 160 -23.71 -12.21 -5.91
CA LEU A 160 -23.00 -13.21 -5.10
C LEU A 160 -21.96 -13.99 -5.91
N SER A 161 -22.30 -14.38 -7.14
CA SER A 161 -21.34 -15.09 -7.99
C SER A 161 -20.19 -14.19 -8.46
N GLU A 162 -20.43 -12.89 -8.71
CA GLU A 162 -19.35 -11.93 -9.00
C GLU A 162 -18.47 -11.69 -7.79
N PHE A 163 -19.05 -11.60 -6.60
CA PHE A 163 -18.29 -11.51 -5.35
C PHE A 163 -17.27 -12.63 -5.21
N ILE A 164 -17.72 -13.89 -5.39
CA ILE A 164 -16.88 -15.08 -5.27
C ILE A 164 -15.77 -15.03 -6.33
N LEU A 165 -16.09 -14.64 -7.56
CA LEU A 165 -15.10 -14.49 -8.62
C LEU A 165 -14.04 -13.44 -8.28
N MET A 166 -14.45 -12.30 -7.73
CA MET A 166 -13.52 -11.27 -7.28
C MET A 166 -12.59 -11.75 -6.17
N GLN A 167 -13.08 -12.58 -5.23
CA GLN A 167 -12.23 -13.18 -4.21
C GLN A 167 -11.19 -14.14 -4.83
N LEU A 168 -11.62 -14.99 -5.76
CA LEU A 168 -10.74 -15.94 -6.47
C LEU A 168 -9.70 -15.23 -7.35
N GLN A 169 -10.03 -14.06 -7.89
CA GLN A 169 -9.11 -13.19 -8.66
C GLN A 169 -8.20 -12.34 -7.76
N LEU A 170 -8.22 -12.55 -6.44
CA LEU A 170 -7.42 -11.84 -5.46
C LEU A 170 -7.70 -10.33 -5.39
N ALA A 171 -8.94 -9.91 -5.63
CA ALA A 171 -9.34 -8.52 -5.45
C ALA A 171 -8.98 -7.94 -4.06
N PRO A 172 -9.09 -8.68 -2.93
CA PRO A 172 -8.66 -8.17 -1.63
C PRO A 172 -7.16 -7.83 -1.57
N VAL A 173 -6.32 -8.62 -2.25
CA VAL A 173 -4.86 -8.37 -2.35
C VAL A 173 -4.64 -7.09 -3.17
N PHE A 174 -5.32 -6.96 -4.31
CA PHE A 174 -5.21 -5.75 -5.12
C PHE A 174 -5.64 -4.49 -4.36
N PHE A 175 -6.80 -4.49 -3.70
CA PHE A 175 -7.32 -3.32 -2.99
C PHE A 175 -6.51 -2.98 -1.73
N THR A 176 -6.02 -3.98 -1.01
CA THR A 176 -5.13 -3.75 0.15
C THR A 176 -3.78 -3.20 -0.28
N PHE A 177 -3.25 -3.62 -1.43
CA PHE A 177 -2.05 -3.02 -2.03
C PHE A 177 -2.30 -1.57 -2.47
N SER A 178 -3.41 -1.32 -3.17
CA SER A 178 -3.87 0.01 -3.58
C SER A 178 -3.95 0.99 -2.40
N LEU A 179 -4.44 0.54 -1.24
CA LEU A 179 -4.50 1.34 -0.01
C LEU A 179 -3.12 1.90 0.38
N GLY A 180 -2.06 1.10 0.24
CA GLY A 180 -0.67 1.50 0.51
C GLY A 180 -0.18 2.58 -0.46
N THR A 181 -0.48 2.41 -1.75
CA THR A 181 -0.19 3.40 -2.80
C THR A 181 -0.85 4.74 -2.46
N LYS A 182 -2.18 4.74 -2.26
CA LYS A 182 -2.96 5.94 -1.96
C LYS A 182 -2.43 6.66 -0.72
N THR A 183 -2.23 5.93 0.37
CA THR A 183 -1.72 6.45 1.64
C THR A 183 -0.34 7.08 1.48
N HIS A 184 0.60 6.40 0.82
CA HIS A 184 1.98 6.87 0.70
C HIS A 184 2.05 8.19 -0.07
N TYR A 185 1.43 8.25 -1.25
CA TYR A 185 1.49 9.43 -2.11
C TYR A 185 0.68 10.60 -1.57
N TYR A 186 -0.50 10.35 -1.01
CA TYR A 186 -1.31 11.36 -0.33
C TYR A 186 -0.58 11.95 0.89
N GLY A 187 -0.05 11.10 1.78
CA GLY A 187 0.66 11.53 2.99
C GLY A 187 1.96 12.28 2.69
N ARG A 188 2.76 11.82 1.71
CA ARG A 188 3.97 12.52 1.27
C ARG A 188 3.66 13.92 0.75
N THR A 189 2.61 14.04 -0.06
CA THR A 189 2.15 15.34 -0.58
C THR A 189 1.66 16.24 0.55
N LEU A 190 0.97 15.70 1.57
CA LEU A 190 0.53 16.48 2.72
C LEU A 190 1.70 17.06 3.54
N LEU A 191 2.78 16.29 3.73
CA LEU A 191 3.93 16.70 4.54
C LEU A 191 4.91 17.61 3.80
N HIS A 192 5.11 17.39 2.49
CA HIS A 192 6.18 18.02 1.73
C HIS A 192 5.69 18.81 0.51
N GLY A 193 4.43 18.65 0.11
CA GLY A 193 3.92 19.11 -1.17
C GLY A 193 4.64 18.45 -2.35
N GLY A 194 4.51 19.07 -3.52
CA GLY A 194 5.35 18.73 -4.67
C GLY A 194 4.80 17.55 -5.47
N ALA A 195 3.50 17.55 -5.77
CA ALA A 195 2.93 16.61 -6.71
C ALA A 195 3.69 16.62 -8.05
N LYS A 196 4.44 15.54 -8.30
CA LYS A 196 5.16 15.31 -9.56
C LYS A 196 4.25 14.59 -10.53
N TYR A 197 4.24 15.03 -11.79
CA TYR A 197 3.60 14.26 -12.85
C TYR A 197 4.30 12.90 -12.99
N ARG A 198 3.52 11.82 -12.87
CA ARG A 198 4.00 10.46 -13.11
C ARG A 198 3.37 9.96 -14.41
N PRO A 199 4.18 9.67 -15.45
CA PRO A 199 3.65 9.13 -16.69
C PRO A 199 3.11 7.72 -16.42
N THR A 200 1.82 7.53 -16.62
CA THR A 200 1.23 6.19 -16.72
C THR A 200 1.63 5.62 -18.07
N GLY A 201 2.61 4.72 -18.09
CA GLY A 201 3.13 4.12 -19.32
C GLY A 201 2.03 3.49 -20.20
N ARG A 202 2.27 3.40 -21.51
CA ARG A 202 1.34 2.83 -22.51
C ARG A 202 1.76 1.44 -23.02
N GLY A 203 2.48 0.67 -22.19
CA GLY A 203 2.92 -0.68 -22.53
C GLY A 203 1.81 -1.72 -22.47
N PHE A 204 2.04 -2.87 -23.11
CA PHE A 204 1.16 -4.03 -23.01
C PHE A 204 1.35 -4.75 -21.67
N VAL A 205 0.25 -5.25 -21.09
CA VAL A 205 0.21 -5.90 -19.77
C VAL A 205 0.87 -7.28 -19.74
N VAL A 206 1.03 -7.89 -20.91
CA VAL A 206 1.48 -9.28 -21.04
C VAL A 206 2.97 -9.44 -20.72
N PHE A 207 3.71 -8.34 -20.53
CA PHE A 207 5.15 -8.39 -20.27
C PHE A 207 5.48 -8.44 -18.79
N HIS A 208 6.45 -9.29 -18.48
CA HIS A 208 7.09 -9.37 -17.17
C HIS A 208 7.77 -8.04 -16.82
N ALA A 209 7.38 -7.45 -15.69
CA ALA A 209 8.07 -6.32 -15.09
C ALA A 209 9.26 -6.81 -14.25
N LYS A 210 10.45 -6.28 -14.52
CA LYS A 210 11.67 -6.71 -13.83
C LYS A 210 11.62 -6.39 -12.33
N PHE A 211 12.29 -7.20 -11.52
CA PHE A 211 12.44 -6.95 -10.07
C PHE A 211 12.98 -5.55 -9.77
N ALA A 212 14.00 -5.08 -10.51
CA ALA A 212 14.55 -3.74 -10.30
C ALA A 212 13.55 -2.60 -10.59
N GLU A 213 12.60 -2.80 -11.50
CA GLU A 213 11.51 -1.86 -11.75
C GLU A 213 10.51 -1.86 -10.59
N ASN A 214 10.02 -3.04 -10.20
CA ASN A 214 9.09 -3.20 -9.08
C ASN A 214 9.70 -2.66 -7.77
N TYR A 215 10.98 -2.94 -7.52
CA TYR A 215 11.71 -2.41 -6.37
C TYR A 215 11.74 -0.89 -6.34
N ARG A 216 12.06 -0.24 -7.46
CA ARG A 216 12.10 1.22 -7.55
C ARG A 216 10.72 1.86 -7.36
N LEU A 217 9.66 1.24 -7.88
CA LEU A 217 8.30 1.75 -7.76
C LEU A 217 7.73 1.59 -6.34
N TYR A 218 8.06 0.48 -5.67
CA TYR A 218 7.39 0.07 -4.43
C TYR A 218 8.25 0.09 -3.16
N SER A 219 9.57 0.33 -3.26
CA SER A 219 10.48 0.34 -2.11
C SER A 219 9.96 1.21 -0.96
N ARG A 220 9.69 2.50 -1.21
CA ARG A 220 9.22 3.44 -0.16
C ARG A 220 7.75 3.37 0.16
N SER A 221 6.92 2.98 -0.81
CA SER A 221 5.47 2.98 -0.66
C SER A 221 4.96 1.73 0.04
N HIS A 222 5.57 0.57 -0.21
CA HIS A 222 5.12 -0.73 0.29
C HIS A 222 6.23 -1.53 0.96
N PHE A 223 7.37 -1.78 0.32
CA PHE A 223 8.31 -2.81 0.80
C PHE A 223 8.96 -2.47 2.12
N VAL A 224 9.52 -1.26 2.26
CA VAL A 224 10.09 -0.78 3.53
C VAL A 224 9.05 -0.82 4.64
N LYS A 225 7.83 -0.38 4.33
CA LYS A 225 6.71 -0.33 5.27
C LYS A 225 6.21 -1.73 5.68
N GLY A 226 6.12 -2.63 4.72
CA GLY A 226 5.68 -4.01 4.90
C GLY A 226 6.69 -4.80 5.73
N ILE A 227 7.99 -4.66 5.47
CA ILE A 227 9.04 -5.28 6.27
C ILE A 227 9.07 -4.70 7.69
N GLU A 228 8.89 -3.39 7.85
CA GLU A 228 8.76 -2.76 9.17
C GLU A 228 7.59 -3.36 9.97
N MET A 229 6.41 -3.50 9.35
CA MET A 229 5.25 -4.14 9.97
C MET A 229 5.44 -5.64 10.21
N MET A 230 6.14 -6.34 9.31
CA MET A 230 6.49 -7.75 9.47
C MET A 230 7.36 -7.96 10.71
N ILE A 231 8.40 -7.14 10.88
CA ILE A 231 9.28 -7.20 12.06
C ILE A 231 8.46 -6.92 13.33
N LEU A 232 7.57 -5.93 13.32
CA LEU A 232 6.68 -5.65 14.46
C LEU A 232 5.83 -6.86 14.84
N LEU A 233 5.23 -7.52 13.85
CA LEU A 233 4.41 -8.71 14.06
C LEU A 233 5.22 -9.90 14.55
N ILE A 234 6.44 -10.11 14.04
CA ILE A 234 7.33 -11.18 14.50
C ILE A 234 7.73 -10.95 15.95
N VAL A 235 8.14 -9.73 16.31
CA VAL A 235 8.48 -9.39 17.70
C VAL A 235 7.26 -9.55 18.60
N TYR A 236 6.08 -9.11 18.15
CA TYR A 236 4.83 -9.32 18.88
C TYR A 236 4.51 -10.81 19.09
N GLN A 237 4.75 -11.66 18.09
CA GLN A 237 4.55 -13.11 18.20
C GLN A 237 5.54 -13.79 19.16
N ILE A 238 6.78 -13.29 19.24
CA ILE A 238 7.83 -13.86 20.10
C ILE A 238 7.61 -13.48 21.57
N PHE A 239 7.30 -12.20 21.84
CA PHE A 239 7.22 -11.67 23.21
C PHE A 239 5.79 -11.54 23.74
N GLY A 240 4.77 -11.62 22.89
CA GLY A 240 3.37 -11.49 23.28
C GLY A 240 2.93 -12.70 24.12
N HIS A 241 2.69 -12.49 25.41
CA HIS A 241 2.04 -13.49 26.25
C HIS A 241 0.51 -13.43 26.04
N THR A 242 -0.08 -14.57 25.69
CA THR A 242 -1.49 -14.68 25.31
C THR A 242 -2.44 -14.44 26.49
N TYR A 243 -2.78 -13.18 26.79
CA TYR A 243 -3.82 -12.85 27.78
C TYR A 243 -5.24 -12.83 27.19
N ARG A 244 -5.36 -12.86 25.85
CA ARG A 244 -6.64 -12.86 25.13
C ARG A 244 -7.02 -14.26 24.67
N SER A 245 -8.30 -14.48 24.36
CA SER A 245 -8.71 -15.70 23.68
C SER A 245 -7.87 -15.90 22.40
N THR A 246 -7.41 -17.13 22.18
CA THR A 246 -6.63 -17.51 20.99
C THR A 246 -7.31 -17.04 19.71
N VAL A 247 -8.64 -17.06 19.67
CA VAL A 247 -9.45 -16.60 18.55
C VAL A 247 -9.31 -15.09 18.29
N ALA A 248 -9.41 -14.25 19.33
CA ALA A 248 -9.27 -12.80 19.15
C ALA A 248 -7.85 -12.41 18.70
N TYR A 249 -6.83 -13.10 19.22
CA TYR A 249 -5.44 -12.92 18.79
C TYR A 249 -5.27 -13.25 17.30
N VAL A 250 -5.74 -14.43 16.88
CA VAL A 250 -5.65 -14.89 15.48
C VAL A 250 -6.41 -13.96 14.55
N LEU A 251 -7.63 -13.53 14.89
CA LEU A 251 -8.42 -12.63 14.03
C LEU A 251 -7.75 -11.28 13.81
N ILE A 252 -7.20 -10.68 14.87
CA ILE A 252 -6.51 -9.39 14.77
C ILE A 252 -5.23 -9.54 13.94
N THR A 253 -4.39 -10.52 14.29
CA THR A 253 -3.06 -10.69 13.67
C THR A 253 -3.16 -11.19 12.23
N ALA A 254 -4.12 -12.05 11.88
CA ALA A 254 -4.28 -12.56 10.52
C ALA A 254 -4.52 -11.43 9.50
N SER A 255 -5.32 -10.43 9.88
CA SER A 255 -5.60 -9.28 9.01
C SER A 255 -4.37 -8.40 8.77
N LEU A 256 -3.50 -8.26 9.78
CA LEU A 256 -2.24 -7.52 9.68
C LEU A 256 -1.19 -8.30 8.87
N TRP A 257 -1.11 -9.62 9.07
CA TRP A 257 -0.29 -10.50 8.24
C TRP A 257 -0.74 -10.50 6.78
N PHE A 258 -2.05 -10.47 6.52
CA PHE A 258 -2.60 -10.36 5.18
C PHE A 258 -2.18 -9.03 4.51
N MET A 259 -2.25 -7.92 5.23
CA MET A 259 -1.77 -6.61 4.75
C MET A 259 -0.27 -6.63 4.44
N VAL A 260 0.56 -7.17 5.34
CA VAL A 260 2.00 -7.33 5.15
C VAL A 260 2.31 -8.19 3.92
N GLY A 261 1.72 -9.38 3.84
CA GLY A 261 1.93 -10.28 2.71
C GLY A 261 1.52 -9.64 1.38
N THR A 262 0.39 -8.93 1.38
CA THR A 262 -0.07 -8.19 0.20
C THR A 262 0.92 -7.10 -0.23
N TRP A 263 1.40 -6.28 0.71
CA TRP A 263 2.32 -5.18 0.39
C TRP A 263 3.68 -5.67 -0.11
N LEU A 264 4.13 -6.85 0.34
CA LEU A 264 5.41 -7.43 -0.09
C LEU A 264 5.28 -8.22 -1.39
N PHE A 265 4.20 -8.96 -1.61
CA PHE A 265 4.12 -9.94 -2.70
C PHE A 265 3.19 -9.58 -3.85
N ALA A 266 2.27 -8.62 -3.71
CA ALA A 266 1.35 -8.26 -4.79
C ALA A 266 2.06 -7.85 -6.10
N PRO A 267 3.19 -7.10 -6.09
CA PRO A 267 3.92 -6.78 -7.30
C PRO A 267 4.45 -7.99 -8.07
N PHE A 268 4.71 -9.11 -7.40
CA PHE A 268 5.19 -10.34 -8.04
C PHE A 268 4.02 -11.22 -8.45
N LEU A 269 2.97 -11.26 -7.63
CA LEU A 269 1.77 -12.05 -7.87
C LEU A 269 0.96 -11.55 -9.08
N PHE A 270 0.86 -10.24 -9.27
CA PHE A 270 0.20 -9.64 -10.44
C PHE A 270 1.17 -9.34 -11.60
N ASN A 271 2.36 -9.95 -11.60
CA ASN A 271 3.34 -9.83 -12.66
C ASN A 271 3.37 -11.09 -13.53
N PRO A 272 3.11 -11.01 -14.85
CA PRO A 272 3.27 -12.15 -15.74
C PRO A 272 4.66 -12.77 -15.61
N SER A 273 4.74 -14.10 -15.59
CA SER A 273 6.00 -14.83 -15.32
C SER A 273 6.72 -14.41 -14.03
N GLY A 274 6.00 -13.87 -13.04
CA GLY A 274 6.57 -13.33 -11.81
C GLY A 274 7.27 -14.36 -10.93
N PHE A 275 6.97 -15.65 -11.11
CA PHE A 275 7.63 -16.77 -10.44
C PHE A 275 8.29 -17.75 -11.42
N GLU A 276 8.63 -17.31 -12.64
CA GLU A 276 9.39 -18.13 -13.59
C GLU A 276 10.88 -18.08 -13.24
N TRP A 277 11.48 -19.24 -12.94
CA TRP A 277 12.87 -19.33 -12.45
C TRP A 277 13.87 -18.60 -13.36
N GLN A 278 13.77 -18.77 -14.68
CA GLN A 278 14.69 -18.15 -15.62
C GLN A 278 14.60 -16.61 -15.59
N LYS A 279 13.37 -16.06 -15.47
CA LYS A 279 13.15 -14.62 -15.33
C LYS A 279 13.70 -14.08 -14.02
N ILE A 280 13.54 -14.84 -12.93
CA ILE A 280 14.09 -14.45 -11.62
C ILE A 280 15.62 -14.40 -11.65
N VAL A 281 16.29 -15.34 -12.32
CA VAL A 281 17.75 -15.30 -12.48
C VAL A 281 18.17 -14.07 -13.29
N ASP A 282 17.48 -13.75 -14.39
CA ASP A 282 17.74 -12.54 -15.17
C ASP A 282 17.53 -11.27 -14.33
N ASP A 283 16.45 -11.21 -13.55
CA ASP A 283 16.11 -10.12 -12.65
C ASP A 283 17.16 -9.90 -11.56
N TRP A 284 17.74 -10.97 -11.02
CA TRP A 284 18.84 -10.89 -10.06
C TRP A 284 20.05 -10.19 -10.68
N THR A 285 20.41 -10.55 -11.91
CA THR A 285 21.53 -9.93 -12.61
C THR A 285 21.28 -8.46 -12.94
N ASP A 286 20.05 -8.12 -13.36
CA ASP A 286 19.64 -6.75 -13.67
C ASP A 286 19.65 -5.87 -12.41
N TRP A 287 19.09 -6.37 -11.30
CA TRP A 287 19.07 -5.66 -10.02
C TRP A 287 20.49 -5.48 -9.44
N ASN A 288 21.33 -6.51 -9.51
CA ASN A 288 22.73 -6.40 -9.09
C ASN A 288 23.53 -5.42 -9.95
N LYS A 289 23.24 -5.34 -11.25
CA LYS A 289 23.84 -4.32 -12.10
C LYS A 289 23.36 -2.92 -11.69
N TRP A 290 22.07 -2.75 -11.47
CA TRP A 290 21.47 -1.46 -11.08
C TRP A 290 21.96 -0.94 -9.72
N ILE A 291 22.05 -1.80 -8.70
CA ILE A 291 22.46 -1.43 -7.32
C ILE A 291 23.93 -0.98 -7.27
N ASN A 292 24.78 -1.61 -8.08
CA ASN A 292 26.22 -1.35 -8.13
C ASN A 292 26.61 -0.24 -9.09
N ASN A 293 25.75 0.13 -10.04
CA ASN A 293 26.06 1.16 -11.01
C ASN A 293 26.15 2.54 -10.35
N ARG A 294 27.25 3.28 -10.61
CA ARG A 294 27.41 4.65 -10.13
C ARG A 294 26.49 5.59 -10.90
N GLY A 295 25.91 6.53 -10.16
CA GLY A 295 25.07 7.57 -10.73
C GLY A 295 25.93 8.69 -11.35
N GLY A 296 25.26 9.73 -11.79
CA GLY A 296 25.90 10.91 -12.35
C GLY A 296 24.88 11.90 -12.88
N ILE A 297 25.34 13.10 -13.24
CA ILE A 297 24.48 14.12 -13.85
C ILE A 297 23.92 13.55 -15.16
N GLY A 298 22.59 13.50 -15.28
CA GLY A 298 21.89 12.98 -16.46
C GLY A 298 21.75 11.47 -16.56
N VAL A 299 22.24 10.68 -15.57
CA VAL A 299 22.02 9.22 -15.55
C VAL A 299 20.59 8.93 -15.07
N PRO A 300 19.75 8.24 -15.87
CA PRO A 300 18.37 7.92 -15.47
C PRO A 300 18.30 7.02 -14.23
N SER A 301 17.25 7.18 -13.42
CA SER A 301 17.00 6.35 -12.22
C SER A 301 16.77 4.87 -12.54
N GLU A 302 16.44 4.53 -13.78
CA GLU A 302 16.38 3.16 -14.31
C GLU A 302 17.73 2.47 -14.41
N LYS A 303 18.81 3.24 -14.60
CA LYS A 303 20.14 2.67 -14.87
C LYS A 303 21.05 2.63 -13.64
N SER A 304 20.77 3.44 -12.63
CA SER A 304 21.59 3.52 -11.42
C SER A 304 20.75 3.72 -10.18
N TRP A 305 21.05 2.94 -9.15
CA TRP A 305 20.51 3.12 -7.81
C TRP A 305 20.79 4.50 -7.23
N GLU A 306 21.97 5.06 -7.49
CA GLU A 306 22.37 6.33 -6.92
C GLU A 306 21.50 7.48 -7.46
N SER A 307 21.23 7.48 -8.78
CA SER A 307 20.29 8.43 -9.39
C SER A 307 18.88 8.26 -8.86
N TRP A 308 18.40 7.01 -8.72
CA TRP A 308 17.09 6.73 -8.13
C TRP A 308 16.98 7.19 -6.67
N TRP A 309 18.02 6.95 -5.87
CA TRP A 309 18.04 7.29 -4.45
C TRP A 309 18.05 8.81 -4.23
N GLU A 310 18.79 9.56 -5.06
CA GLU A 310 18.77 11.03 -5.02
C GLU A 310 17.42 11.61 -5.49
N GLU A 311 16.79 11.02 -6.53
CA GLU A 311 15.45 11.39 -7.01
C GLU A 311 14.39 11.14 -5.94
N GLU A 312 14.43 9.96 -5.29
CA GLU A 312 13.43 9.58 -4.30
C GLU A 312 13.41 10.55 -3.10
N GLN A 313 14.57 11.09 -2.72
CA GLN A 313 14.73 12.05 -1.62
C GLN A 313 14.67 13.52 -2.03
N GLU A 314 14.45 13.83 -3.30
CA GLU A 314 14.43 15.21 -3.82
C GLU A 314 13.46 16.10 -3.03
N HIS A 315 12.29 15.57 -2.67
CA HIS A 315 11.27 16.27 -1.88
C HIS A 315 11.77 16.80 -0.53
N LEU A 316 12.74 16.14 0.10
CA LEU A 316 13.29 16.58 1.39
C LEU A 316 14.16 17.84 1.26
N GLN A 317 14.67 18.16 0.06
CA GLN A 317 15.47 19.37 -0.15
C GLN A 317 14.62 20.64 -0.06
N TYR A 318 13.35 20.55 -0.48
CA TYR A 318 12.42 21.67 -0.56
C TYR A 318 11.36 21.61 0.54
N SER A 319 11.46 20.65 1.46
CA SER A 319 10.52 20.47 2.56
C SER A 319 10.60 21.63 3.55
N GLY A 320 9.44 22.13 3.98
CA GLY A 320 9.35 23.15 5.02
C GLY A 320 9.71 22.63 6.42
N LYS A 321 9.92 23.54 7.38
CA LYS A 321 10.28 23.19 8.77
C LYS A 321 9.31 22.16 9.40
N ARG A 322 8.00 22.32 9.17
CA ARG A 322 6.97 21.39 9.68
C ARG A 322 7.13 19.97 9.13
N GLY A 323 7.42 19.83 7.84
CA GLY A 323 7.65 18.53 7.21
C GLY A 323 8.91 17.85 7.75
N ILE A 324 9.99 18.62 7.95
CA ILE A 324 11.23 18.10 8.57
C ILE A 324 10.98 17.64 10.02
N ILE A 325 10.26 18.44 10.83
CA ILE A 325 9.89 18.06 12.20
C ILE A 325 9.04 16.78 12.19
N ALA A 326 8.06 16.66 11.29
CA ALA A 326 7.25 15.46 11.15
C ALA A 326 8.09 14.23 10.81
N GLU A 327 9.05 14.34 9.87
CA GLU A 327 9.99 13.25 9.54
C GLU A 327 10.85 12.84 10.74
N ILE A 328 11.35 13.80 11.52
CA ILE A 328 12.11 13.52 12.74
C ILE A 328 11.22 12.80 13.77
N LEU A 329 10.02 13.31 14.04
CA LEU A 329 9.06 12.69 14.97
C LEU A 329 8.70 11.27 14.53
N LEU A 330 8.46 11.07 13.23
CA LEU A 330 8.20 9.76 12.66
C LEU A 330 9.42 8.84 12.77
N ALA A 331 10.66 9.35 12.67
CA ALA A 331 11.87 8.56 12.87
C ALA A 331 12.12 8.18 14.34
N LEU A 332 11.69 9.00 15.30
CA LEU A 332 11.82 8.69 16.74
C LEU A 332 11.12 7.38 17.12
N ARG A 333 10.11 6.93 16.37
CA ARG A 333 9.43 5.65 16.62
C ARG A 333 10.39 4.46 16.64
N PHE A 334 11.52 4.54 15.92
CA PHE A 334 12.52 3.47 15.91
C PHE A 334 13.16 3.26 17.30
N PHE A 335 13.17 4.26 18.18
CA PHE A 335 13.67 4.12 19.55
C PHE A 335 12.79 3.23 20.42
N ILE A 336 11.50 3.09 20.11
CA ILE A 336 10.61 2.19 20.86
C ILE A 336 11.11 0.74 20.73
N TYR A 337 11.61 0.34 19.56
CA TYR A 337 12.23 -0.98 19.39
C TYR A 337 13.48 -1.14 20.24
N GLN A 338 14.31 -0.10 20.31
CA GLN A 338 15.59 -0.14 21.00
C GLN A 338 15.39 -0.29 22.51
N TYR A 339 14.49 0.49 23.11
CA TYR A 339 14.19 0.40 24.54
C TYR A 339 13.75 -1.02 24.92
N GLY A 340 12.79 -1.58 24.19
CA GLY A 340 12.20 -2.86 24.55
C GLY A 340 13.09 -4.08 24.29
N LEU A 341 13.86 -4.09 23.19
CA LEU A 341 14.80 -5.18 22.91
C LEU A 341 15.99 -5.20 23.87
N VAL A 342 16.53 -4.03 24.23
CA VAL A 342 17.67 -3.95 25.18
C VAL A 342 17.24 -4.38 26.59
N TYR A 343 16.00 -4.05 26.98
CA TYR A 343 15.46 -4.45 28.28
C TYR A 343 15.31 -5.98 28.41
N HIS A 344 14.83 -6.66 27.35
CA HIS A 344 14.59 -8.10 27.38
C HIS A 344 15.78 -8.98 26.96
N LEU A 345 16.67 -8.49 26.08
CA LEU A 345 17.81 -9.25 25.56
C LEU A 345 19.11 -8.71 26.15
N HIS A 346 19.40 -9.06 27.41
CA HIS A 346 20.61 -8.61 28.12
C HIS A 346 21.94 -8.88 27.39
N VAL A 347 22.02 -9.88 26.49
CA VAL A 347 23.26 -10.29 25.80
C VAL A 347 23.24 -10.03 24.28
N TYR A 348 22.09 -10.17 23.61
CA TYR A 348 21.96 -9.88 22.16
C TYR A 348 21.50 -8.45 21.84
N GLY A 349 21.13 -7.67 22.86
CA GLY A 349 20.64 -6.30 22.72
C GLY A 349 21.63 -5.35 22.07
N ALA A 350 22.95 -5.54 22.29
CA ALA A 350 23.98 -4.64 21.75
C ALA A 350 24.05 -4.65 20.21
N SER A 351 23.93 -5.82 19.57
CA SER A 351 23.95 -5.93 18.10
C SER A 351 22.70 -5.30 17.46
N TRP A 352 21.53 -5.54 18.04
CA TRP A 352 20.28 -4.92 17.60
C TRP A 352 20.25 -3.41 17.83
N LEU A 353 20.83 -2.95 18.94
CA LEU A 353 20.99 -1.52 19.25
C LEU A 353 21.79 -0.82 18.15
N VAL A 354 22.91 -1.40 17.73
CA VAL A 354 23.74 -0.83 16.66
C VAL A 354 22.97 -0.74 15.34
N ILE A 355 22.23 -1.78 14.95
CA ILE A 355 21.46 -1.79 13.69
C ILE A 355 20.38 -0.70 13.72
N VAL A 356 19.58 -0.64 14.79
CA VAL A 356 18.49 0.34 14.91
C VAL A 356 19.05 1.77 15.01
N LEU A 357 20.17 1.97 15.70
CA LEU A 357 20.85 3.26 15.79
C LEU A 357 21.34 3.71 14.41
N ILE A 358 21.93 2.81 13.61
CA ILE A 358 22.34 3.12 12.23
C ILE A 358 21.13 3.52 11.38
N LEU A 359 20.01 2.80 11.49
CA LEU A 359 18.78 3.15 10.75
C LEU A 359 18.22 4.50 11.18
N PHE A 360 18.21 4.79 12.48
CA PHE A 360 17.77 6.07 13.02
C PHE A 360 18.66 7.21 12.51
N VAL A 361 19.98 7.09 12.67
CA VAL A 361 20.95 8.09 12.21
C VAL A 361 20.83 8.30 10.71
N MET A 362 20.64 7.23 9.94
CA MET A 362 20.41 7.31 8.49
C MET A 362 19.14 8.12 8.18
N LYS A 363 18.02 7.86 8.85
CA LYS A 363 16.76 8.61 8.64
C LYS A 363 16.89 10.09 8.98
N ILE A 364 17.52 10.41 10.11
CA ILE A 364 17.78 11.79 10.50
C ILE A 364 18.72 12.48 9.51
N ALA A 365 19.78 11.80 9.07
CA ALA A 365 20.71 12.36 8.09
C ALA A 365 20.05 12.64 6.73
N GLN A 366 19.08 11.81 6.32
CA GLN A 366 18.25 12.04 5.13
C GLN A 366 17.30 13.24 5.33
N ALA A 367 16.65 13.34 6.48
CA ALA A 367 15.78 14.47 6.81
C ALA A 367 16.55 15.82 6.87
N LEU A 368 17.80 15.79 7.33
CA LEU A 368 18.71 16.94 7.42
C LEU A 368 19.66 17.06 6.22
N ARG A 369 19.28 16.49 5.06
CA ARG A 369 20.10 16.43 3.84
C ARG A 369 20.86 17.73 3.50
N PRO A 370 20.26 18.94 3.54
CA PRO A 370 21.00 20.18 3.23
C PRO A 370 22.17 20.46 4.17
N VAL A 371 22.01 20.15 5.46
CA VAL A 371 23.03 20.38 6.49
C VAL A 371 24.13 19.31 6.37
N VAL A 372 23.74 18.05 6.20
CA VAL A 372 24.68 16.92 6.07
C VAL A 372 25.53 17.03 4.79
N LYS A 373 24.95 17.51 3.69
CA LYS A 373 25.70 17.81 2.46
C LYS A 373 26.74 18.90 2.68
N LYS A 374 26.39 19.99 3.38
CA LYS A 374 27.34 21.07 3.73
C LYS A 374 28.46 20.60 4.65
N ALA A 375 28.17 19.67 5.56
CA ALA A 375 29.15 19.08 6.47
C ALA A 375 30.06 18.02 5.82
N GLY A 376 29.84 17.64 4.56
CA GLY A 376 30.68 16.68 3.83
C GLY A 376 30.39 15.19 4.11
N PHE A 377 29.47 14.85 5.01
CA PHE A 377 29.17 13.46 5.39
C PHE A 377 28.20 12.72 4.45
N TRP A 378 27.72 13.36 3.38
CA TRP A 378 26.72 12.76 2.48
C TRP A 378 27.20 11.48 1.78
N GLY A 379 28.50 11.38 1.48
CA GLY A 379 29.09 10.17 0.91
C GLY A 379 28.92 8.95 1.83
N SER A 380 29.17 9.12 3.13
CA SER A 380 28.99 8.04 4.13
C SER A 380 27.53 7.64 4.28
N VAL A 381 26.61 8.62 4.30
CA VAL A 381 25.16 8.35 4.36
C VAL A 381 24.70 7.57 3.12
N ARG A 382 25.22 7.92 1.94
CA ARG A 382 24.93 7.20 0.70
C ARG A 382 25.42 5.76 0.76
N THR A 383 26.63 5.51 1.27
CA THR A 383 27.15 4.13 1.43
C THR A 383 26.28 3.30 2.37
N LEU A 384 25.90 3.86 3.53
CA LEU A 384 25.00 3.18 4.47
C LEU A 384 23.63 2.91 3.85
N ALA A 385 23.07 3.89 3.13
CA ALA A 385 21.80 3.72 2.44
C ALA A 385 21.87 2.65 1.36
N ARG A 386 22.99 2.52 0.63
CA ARG A 386 23.17 1.44 -0.34
C ARG A 386 23.15 0.08 0.35
N GLY A 387 23.88 -0.07 1.45
CA GLY A 387 23.89 -1.30 2.25
C GLY A 387 22.48 -1.67 2.74
N TYR A 388 21.73 -0.69 3.23
CA TYR A 388 20.33 -0.87 3.61
C TYR A 388 19.47 -1.38 2.44
N GLU A 389 19.57 -0.77 1.25
CA GLU A 389 18.78 -1.19 0.09
C GLU A 389 19.19 -2.57 -0.44
N ILE A 390 20.46 -2.96 -0.29
CA ILE A 390 20.91 -4.32 -0.60
C ILE A 390 20.24 -5.34 0.33
N VAL A 391 20.25 -5.09 1.65
CA VAL A 391 19.60 -5.97 2.64
C VAL A 391 18.10 -6.07 2.37
N MET A 392 17.43 -4.95 2.12
CA MET A 392 16.00 -4.92 1.81
C MET A 392 15.66 -5.65 0.51
N GLY A 393 16.48 -5.47 -0.53
CA GLY A 393 16.34 -6.21 -1.79
C GLY A 393 16.52 -7.71 -1.60
N LEU A 394 17.53 -8.14 -0.84
CA LEU A 394 17.76 -9.55 -0.52
C LEU A 394 16.59 -10.17 0.27
N LEU A 395 16.11 -9.49 1.31
CA LEU A 395 14.98 -9.95 2.13
C LEU A 395 13.71 -10.18 1.29
N LEU A 396 13.48 -9.38 0.24
CA LEU A 396 12.38 -9.57 -0.69
C LEU A 396 12.67 -10.62 -1.76
N PHE A 397 13.89 -10.62 -2.30
CA PHE A 397 14.25 -11.46 -3.42
C PHE A 397 14.32 -12.94 -3.02
N THR A 398 14.85 -13.25 -1.84
CA THR A 398 14.98 -14.63 -1.35
C THR A 398 13.66 -15.41 -1.33
N PRO A 399 12.57 -14.94 -0.72
CA PRO A 399 11.30 -15.67 -0.74
C PRO A 399 10.70 -15.76 -2.14
N VAL A 400 10.87 -14.73 -2.99
CA VAL A 400 10.39 -14.78 -4.38
C VAL A 400 11.15 -15.84 -5.19
N ALA A 401 12.48 -15.88 -5.06
CA ALA A 401 13.32 -16.88 -5.72
C ALA A 401 13.03 -18.29 -5.21
N PHE A 402 12.82 -18.45 -3.91
CA PHE A 402 12.41 -19.72 -3.33
C PHE A 402 11.08 -20.20 -3.90
N LEU A 403 10.08 -19.32 -4.01
CA LEU A 403 8.79 -19.66 -4.62
C LEU A 403 8.93 -20.00 -6.12
N ALA A 404 9.77 -19.27 -6.85
CA ALA A 404 10.04 -19.49 -8.26
C ALA A 404 10.79 -20.80 -8.56
N TRP A 405 11.48 -21.36 -7.57
CA TRP A 405 12.12 -22.68 -7.67
C TRP A 405 11.10 -23.79 -7.91
N PHE A 406 9.86 -23.61 -7.47
CA PHE A 406 8.80 -24.60 -7.62
C PHE A 406 7.98 -24.32 -8.89
N PRO A 407 8.04 -25.18 -9.93
CA PRO A 407 7.37 -24.94 -11.20
C PRO A 407 5.85 -24.76 -11.07
N PHE A 408 5.24 -25.47 -10.11
CA PHE A 408 3.80 -25.39 -9.86
C PHE A 408 3.32 -23.98 -9.48
N VAL A 409 4.18 -23.15 -8.88
CA VAL A 409 3.81 -21.79 -8.44
C VAL A 409 3.59 -20.89 -9.65
N SER A 410 4.50 -20.93 -10.63
CA SER A 410 4.37 -20.18 -11.89
C SER A 410 3.15 -20.65 -12.70
N GLU A 411 2.92 -21.97 -12.76
CA GLU A 411 1.73 -22.53 -13.41
C GLU A 411 0.43 -22.08 -12.73
N PHE A 412 0.37 -22.16 -11.40
CA PHE A 412 -0.79 -21.75 -10.61
C PHE A 412 -1.10 -20.27 -10.82
N GLN A 413 -0.08 -19.41 -10.71
CA GLN A 413 -0.20 -17.97 -10.97
C GLN A 413 -0.79 -17.70 -12.36
N THR A 414 -0.20 -18.31 -13.39
CA THR A 414 -0.61 -18.09 -14.79
C THR A 414 -2.04 -18.56 -15.03
N ARG A 415 -2.42 -19.74 -14.50
CA ARG A 415 -3.76 -20.30 -14.67
C ARG A 415 -4.83 -19.49 -13.93
N MET A 416 -4.51 -18.99 -12.73
CA MET A 416 -5.49 -18.28 -11.91
C MET A 416 -5.69 -16.82 -12.34
N LEU A 417 -4.61 -16.12 -12.71
CA LEU A 417 -4.62 -14.67 -12.93
C LEU A 417 -4.59 -14.26 -14.41
N PHE A 418 -3.96 -15.06 -15.27
CA PHE A 418 -3.66 -14.66 -16.65
C PHE A 418 -4.31 -15.56 -17.71
N ASN A 419 -4.89 -16.70 -17.34
CA ASN A 419 -5.54 -17.59 -18.29
C ASN A 419 -6.99 -17.15 -18.56
N GLN A 420 -7.24 -16.73 -19.81
CA GLN A 420 -8.58 -16.41 -20.29
C GLN A 420 -9.54 -17.61 -20.21
N ALA A 421 -9.06 -18.86 -20.27
CA ALA A 421 -9.91 -20.05 -20.17
C ALA A 421 -10.44 -20.31 -18.75
N PHE A 422 -9.71 -19.90 -17.70
CA PHE A 422 -10.22 -19.95 -16.32
C PHE A 422 -11.26 -18.84 -16.10
N SER A 423 -10.96 -17.63 -16.58
CA SER A 423 -11.88 -16.48 -16.54
C SER A 423 -13.16 -16.70 -17.36
N ARG A 424 -13.05 -17.31 -18.56
CA ARG A 424 -14.18 -17.67 -19.43
C ARG A 424 -14.88 -18.95 -18.98
N GLY A 425 -14.18 -19.97 -18.47
CA GLY A 425 -14.79 -21.21 -17.95
C GLY A 425 -15.74 -20.95 -16.78
N LEU A 426 -15.39 -20.00 -15.91
CA LEU A 426 -16.25 -19.51 -14.83
C LEU A 426 -17.44 -18.65 -15.34
N GLN A 427 -17.30 -17.95 -16.47
CA GLN A 427 -18.41 -17.23 -17.11
C GLN A 427 -19.34 -18.17 -17.91
N ILE A 428 -18.79 -19.21 -18.55
CA ILE A 428 -19.54 -20.19 -19.34
C ILE A 428 -20.34 -21.14 -18.43
N SER A 429 -19.81 -21.52 -17.27
CA SER A 429 -20.59 -22.27 -16.26
C SER A 429 -21.79 -21.47 -15.74
N ARG A 430 -21.70 -20.13 -15.74
CA ARG A 430 -22.77 -19.19 -15.41
C ARG A 430 -23.89 -19.19 -16.46
N ILE A 431 -23.53 -19.25 -17.75
CA ILE A 431 -24.47 -19.31 -18.87
C ILE A 431 -25.13 -20.70 -18.96
N LEU A 432 -24.37 -21.77 -18.75
CA LEU A 432 -24.88 -23.15 -18.79
C LEU A 432 -25.68 -23.53 -17.52
N GLY A 433 -25.40 -22.91 -16.37
CA GLY A 433 -26.16 -23.10 -15.11
C GLY A 433 -27.46 -22.29 -15.00
N GLY A 434 -27.75 -21.44 -16.00
CA GLY A 434 -28.92 -20.55 -16.04
C GLY A 434 -30.15 -21.10 -16.80
N HIS A 435 -30.03 -22.19 -17.55
CA HIS A 435 -31.12 -22.73 -18.38
C HIS A 435 -31.37 -24.22 -18.18
N ARG A 436 -31.61 -24.62 -16.92
CA ARG A 436 -32.14 -25.96 -16.61
C ARG A 436 -33.33 -25.89 -15.67
N LYS A 437 -34.40 -25.23 -16.12
CA LYS A 437 -35.77 -25.51 -15.68
C LYS A 437 -36.76 -25.04 -16.75
N ASP A 438 -37.82 -25.83 -16.88
CA ASP A 438 -38.98 -25.70 -17.76
C ASP A 438 -38.82 -26.19 -19.20
N ARG A 439 -38.63 -27.50 -19.33
CA ARG A 439 -39.19 -28.25 -20.46
C ARG A 439 -39.77 -29.58 -20.01
N THR A 440 -40.79 -29.50 -19.15
CA THR A 440 -41.71 -30.62 -18.90
C THR A 440 -43.14 -30.09 -18.84
N SER A 441 -44.00 -30.71 -19.65
CA SER A 441 -45.47 -30.66 -19.69
C SER A 441 -46.18 -29.43 -20.27
N ARG A 442 -46.69 -29.57 -21.51
CA ARG A 442 -48.15 -29.62 -21.77
C ARG A 442 -48.47 -30.07 -23.21
N HIS A 443 -49.40 -31.02 -23.28
CA HIS A 443 -49.99 -31.71 -24.43
C HIS A 443 -50.88 -30.85 -25.33
N LYS A 444 -50.97 -31.26 -26.61
CA LYS A 444 -52.11 -31.42 -27.55
C LYS A 444 -51.51 -31.40 -28.97
N GLU A 445 -51.66 -32.38 -29.84
CA GLU A 445 -52.62 -33.48 -30.05
C GLU A 445 -51.95 -34.85 -30.12
#